data_AF-A0A8J4RT45-F1
#
_entry.id   AF-A0A8J4RT45-F1
#
_cell.length_a   1.000
_cell.length_b   1.000
_cell.length_c   1.000
_cell.angle_alpha   90.00
_cell.angle_beta   90.00
_cell.angle_gamma   90.00
#
_symmetry.space_group_name_H-M   'P 1'
#
loop_
_entity.id
_entity.type
_entity.pdbx_description
1 polymer ?
#
loop_
_entity_poly.entity_id
_entity_poly.type
_entity_poly.pdbx_seq_one_letter_code
_entity_poly.pdbx_strand_id
1 'polypeptide(L)'
;MFVYRLLNRTAKNPIFSTISFAAILFLIYTDSIVSNLSMSTTFDLERNEIIDPHETDHNSQEPPALEFESTTLNTTAPLIPTQEKVVEEEDSETQGPLIPPDNVSKQERLVWFRRKLPELEILKSNNLTRQFHSRVLEFFNTDCEAQFFMTWIAPARFFGRREFFALESLFKAHPTGCLMILSRSLDSIRGYRILKPLVDRGFRINAVTPDLAFLFKNTPAEAWFEEMKSGNKDPGEISIAQNLSNLMRLVVLYKYGGVYLDTDFIVLKPFSGLKNLIGAQSINMESKSWTRLNNAVLIFDVNHPLLLKFIEEFASTFDGNKWGHNGPYLVSRVAERIREKPGYNFTVLPPMAFYPVDWIRINRLFQKPANEDDSIWAQAKLLRLSRETYGIHLWNKQTRNLRIEEGSVMGRLILEHCILCQHIY
;
A
#
# COMPACT_ATOMS: atom_id res chain seq x y z
N MET A 1 33.01 46.33 -29.50
CA MET A 1 33.12 47.40 -28.48
C MET A 1 31.77 48.06 -28.33
N PHE A 2 30.91 47.56 -27.44
CA PHE A 2 29.66 48.22 -27.04
C PHE A 2 29.28 47.79 -25.62
N VAL A 3 28.97 48.78 -24.81
CA VAL A 3 28.77 48.76 -23.36
C VAL A 3 27.34 48.33 -23.02
N TYR A 4 27.15 47.54 -21.97
CA TYR A 4 25.90 47.55 -21.19
C TYR A 4 26.18 47.61 -19.69
N ARG A 5 25.45 48.53 -19.04
CA ARG A 5 25.59 49.01 -17.66
C ARG A 5 25.12 47.99 -16.61
N LEU A 6 25.78 48.04 -15.45
CA LEU A 6 25.30 47.59 -14.15
C LEU A 6 23.91 48.16 -13.83
N LEU A 7 23.04 47.32 -13.25
CA LEU A 7 22.04 47.75 -12.28
C LEU A 7 22.29 47.01 -10.95
N ASN A 8 22.36 47.83 -9.91
CA ASN A 8 22.86 47.53 -8.58
C ASN A 8 21.72 47.04 -7.66
N ARG A 9 22.14 46.34 -6.61
CA ARG A 9 21.36 45.72 -5.53
C ARG A 9 20.33 46.67 -4.90
N THR A 10 19.11 46.18 -4.69
CA THR A 10 18.14 46.78 -3.76
C THR A 10 18.50 46.44 -2.31
N ALA A 11 18.54 47.48 -1.48
CA ALA A 11 18.83 47.44 -0.06
C ALA A 11 17.69 46.74 0.72
N LYS A 12 18.05 45.88 1.67
CA LYS A 12 17.13 45.27 2.63
C LYS A 12 16.75 46.31 3.69
N ASN A 13 15.47 46.65 3.79
CA ASN A 13 14.94 47.50 4.85
C ASN A 13 14.85 46.71 6.17
N PRO A 14 15.50 47.16 7.27
CA PRO A 14 15.53 46.44 8.55
C PRO A 14 14.19 46.42 9.31
N ILE A 15 13.20 47.19 8.86
CA ILE A 15 11.91 47.37 9.54
C ILE A 15 10.98 46.16 9.34
N PHE A 16 11.09 45.43 8.22
CA PHE A 16 10.27 44.23 7.98
C PHE A 16 10.75 43.01 8.79
N SER A 17 12.02 42.98 9.19
CA SER A 17 12.58 41.85 9.94
C SER A 17 12.18 41.87 11.42
N THR A 18 12.01 43.06 12.00
CA THR A 18 11.70 43.22 13.43
C THR A 18 10.23 42.98 13.73
N ILE A 19 9.32 43.34 12.81
CA ILE A 19 7.88 43.08 12.96
C ILE A 19 7.58 41.58 12.91
N SER A 20 8.24 40.83 12.02
CA SER A 20 8.08 39.37 11.93
C SER A 20 8.62 38.65 13.18
N PHE A 21 9.70 39.14 13.79
CA PHE A 21 10.26 38.54 15.00
C PHE A 21 9.39 38.79 16.23
N ALA A 22 8.78 39.99 16.34
CA ALA A 22 7.86 40.32 17.42
C ALA A 22 6.56 39.48 17.36
N ALA A 23 6.04 39.22 16.16
CA ALA A 23 4.86 38.38 15.97
C ALA A 23 5.11 36.91 16.38
N ILE A 24 6.30 36.37 16.07
CA ILE A 24 6.68 35.01 16.46
C ILE A 24 6.83 34.88 17.99
N LEU A 25 7.44 35.87 18.65
CA LEU A 25 7.55 35.88 20.11
C LEU A 25 6.19 35.99 20.81
N PHE A 26 5.27 36.78 20.26
CA PHE A 26 3.91 36.88 20.80
C PHE A 26 3.15 35.55 20.69
N LEU A 27 3.27 34.84 19.55
CA LEU A 27 2.63 33.53 19.35
C LEU A 27 3.17 32.47 20.32
N ILE A 28 4.48 32.43 20.55
CA ILE A 28 5.11 31.49 21.49
C ILE A 28 4.66 31.78 22.93
N TYR A 29 4.54 33.06 23.30
CA TYR A 29 4.13 33.46 24.65
C TYR A 29 2.65 33.14 24.91
N THR A 30 1.77 33.30 23.92
CA THR A 30 0.34 32.96 24.06
C THR A 30 0.11 31.45 24.20
N ASP A 31 0.88 30.63 23.48
CA ASP A 31 0.76 29.16 23.52
C ASP A 31 1.21 28.58 24.87
N SER A 32 2.22 29.20 25.49
CA SER A 32 2.71 28.82 26.82
C SER A 32 1.71 29.13 27.95
N ILE A 33 0.95 30.23 27.84
CA ILE A 33 -0.10 30.56 28.81
C ILE A 33 -1.29 29.61 28.69
N VAL A 34 -1.71 29.27 27.46
CA VAL A 34 -2.83 28.34 27.22
C VAL A 34 -2.50 26.92 27.70
N SER A 35 -1.25 26.48 27.54
CA SER A 35 -0.79 25.15 27.99
C SER A 35 -0.76 25.03 29.53
N ASN A 36 -0.47 26.11 30.25
CA ASN A 36 -0.45 26.12 31.71
C ASN A 36 -1.85 26.24 32.35
N LEU A 37 -2.88 26.59 31.57
CA LEU A 37 -4.25 26.71 32.08
C LEU A 37 -5.03 25.38 32.06
N SER A 38 -4.50 24.33 31.42
CA SER A 38 -5.21 23.05 31.19
C SER A 38 -4.94 21.97 32.27
N MET A 39 -4.05 22.21 33.23
CA MET A 39 -3.76 21.26 34.32
C MET A 39 -4.25 21.76 35.68
N SER A 40 -5.56 21.80 35.89
CA SER A 40 -6.13 21.69 37.24
C SER A 40 -7.62 21.34 37.21
N THR A 41 -7.98 20.07 37.34
CA THR A 41 -9.18 19.64 38.09
C THR A 41 -9.00 18.20 38.53
N THR A 42 -8.77 18.07 39.83
CA THR A 42 -8.83 16.90 40.71
C THR A 42 -10.20 16.21 40.68
N PHE A 43 -10.25 14.89 40.88
CA PHE A 43 -11.24 14.24 41.78
C PHE A 43 -10.74 12.86 42.23
N ASP A 44 -10.48 12.77 43.54
CA ASP A 44 -10.24 11.57 44.36
C ASP A 44 -11.57 10.96 44.86
N LEU A 45 -11.43 9.78 45.50
CA LEU A 45 -12.38 9.00 46.33
C LEU A 45 -13.04 7.81 45.60
N GLU A 46 -13.08 6.57 46.10
CA GLU A 46 -12.74 6.05 47.43
C GLU A 46 -12.57 4.52 47.39
N ARG A 47 -11.87 4.02 48.42
CA ARG A 47 -11.51 2.65 48.79
C ARG A 47 -12.74 1.81 49.18
N ASN A 48 -12.72 0.50 48.92
CA ASN A 48 -13.18 -0.52 49.86
C ASN A 48 -12.54 -1.88 49.59
N GLU A 49 -12.31 -2.61 50.67
CA GLU A 49 -11.34 -3.67 50.86
C GLU A 49 -12.06 -4.94 51.38
N ILE A 50 -11.44 -6.11 51.17
CA ILE A 50 -11.57 -7.40 51.88
C ILE A 50 -12.80 -8.33 51.59
N ILE A 51 -12.52 -9.57 51.12
CA ILE A 51 -12.70 -10.89 51.79
C ILE A 51 -12.77 -12.03 50.73
N ASP A 52 -11.76 -12.90 50.74
CA ASP A 52 -11.77 -14.33 50.36
C ASP A 52 -11.89 -15.13 51.70
N PRO A 53 -12.15 -16.46 51.82
CA PRO A 53 -12.12 -17.54 50.81
C PRO A 53 -13.20 -18.65 50.98
N HIS A 54 -13.30 -19.58 50.02
CA HIS A 54 -13.06 -21.03 50.25
C HIS A 54 -13.48 -21.96 49.10
N GLU A 55 -12.63 -22.97 48.93
CA GLU A 55 -12.71 -24.20 48.14
C GLU A 55 -13.91 -25.11 48.46
N THR A 56 -14.36 -25.92 47.49
CA THR A 56 -14.40 -27.42 47.49
C THR A 56 -15.30 -27.86 46.31
N ASP A 57 -14.84 -28.59 45.29
CA ASP A 57 -14.32 -29.95 45.18
C ASP A 57 -15.39 -31.02 44.85
N HIS A 58 -15.03 -31.85 43.87
CA HIS A 58 -15.52 -33.20 43.51
C HIS A 58 -16.84 -33.51 42.74
N ASN A 59 -16.58 -34.09 41.56
CA ASN A 59 -17.04 -35.39 41.02
C ASN A 59 -18.43 -35.58 40.38
N SER A 60 -18.36 -35.68 39.03
CA SER A 60 -18.71 -36.86 38.19
C SER A 60 -19.98 -37.68 38.51
N GLN A 61 -20.92 -37.72 37.55
CA GLN A 61 -21.46 -38.95 36.92
C GLN A 61 -22.52 -38.63 35.85
N GLU A 62 -22.28 -39.12 34.62
CA GLU A 62 -23.25 -39.42 33.55
C GLU A 62 -23.96 -40.76 33.86
N PRO A 63 -24.99 -41.27 33.11
CA PRO A 63 -25.83 -40.74 32.00
C PRO A 63 -27.35 -41.10 32.29
N PRO A 64 -28.33 -41.28 31.35
CA PRO A 64 -28.37 -41.13 29.89
C PRO A 64 -29.59 -40.37 29.30
N ALA A 65 -29.53 -40.24 27.97
CA ALA A 65 -30.42 -39.56 27.05
C ALA A 65 -31.88 -40.08 27.00
N LEU A 66 -32.80 -39.17 26.69
CA LEU A 66 -34.10 -39.43 26.06
C LEU A 66 -34.55 -38.17 25.29
N GLU A 67 -34.63 -38.28 23.97
CA GLU A 67 -35.31 -37.34 23.08
C GLU A 67 -36.82 -37.51 23.21
N PHE A 68 -37.59 -36.42 23.30
CA PHE A 68 -38.83 -36.26 22.52
C PHE A 68 -39.32 -34.81 22.50
N GLU A 69 -39.76 -34.39 21.31
CA GLU A 69 -40.26 -33.08 20.94
C GLU A 69 -41.68 -32.75 21.44
N SER A 70 -41.91 -31.43 21.51
CA SER A 70 -43.15 -30.68 21.27
C SER A 70 -44.32 -30.82 22.27
N THR A 71 -44.62 -29.74 22.99
CA THR A 71 -45.75 -28.84 22.68
C THR A 71 -45.86 -27.65 23.66
N THR A 72 -46.41 -26.58 23.12
CA THR A 72 -46.59 -25.20 23.59
C THR A 72 -47.56 -25.00 24.76
N LEU A 73 -47.27 -24.12 25.74
CA LEU A 73 -47.83 -22.75 25.88
C LEU A 73 -47.56 -22.11 27.28
N ASN A 74 -47.07 -20.87 27.22
CA ASN A 74 -47.24 -19.71 28.12
C ASN A 74 -46.93 -19.77 29.62
N THR A 75 -45.84 -19.10 30.02
CA THR A 75 -45.87 -18.24 31.20
C THR A 75 -45.01 -16.99 30.95
N THR A 76 -45.62 -15.82 31.14
CA THR A 76 -45.10 -14.47 30.95
C THR A 76 -44.25 -14.04 32.14
N ALA A 77 -43.01 -13.58 31.94
CA ALA A 77 -42.23 -12.76 32.88
C ALA A 77 -41.02 -12.10 32.15
N PRO A 78 -40.38 -11.05 32.69
CA PRO A 78 -40.26 -9.75 32.03
C PRO A 78 -38.91 -9.46 31.33
N LEU A 79 -38.96 -8.42 30.50
CA LEU A 79 -37.91 -7.80 29.67
C LEU A 79 -36.52 -7.71 30.34
N ILE A 80 -35.54 -8.35 29.71
CA ILE A 80 -34.10 -8.03 29.80
C ILE A 80 -33.74 -7.29 28.50
N PRO A 81 -32.93 -6.21 28.54
CA PRO A 81 -32.62 -5.42 27.35
C PRO A 81 -32.02 -6.31 26.27
N THR A 82 -32.67 -6.33 25.10
CA THR A 82 -32.16 -6.93 23.87
C THR A 82 -30.71 -6.50 23.67
N GLN A 83 -29.83 -7.50 23.58
CA GLN A 83 -28.58 -7.37 22.83
C GLN A 83 -28.90 -6.58 21.57
N GLU A 84 -28.26 -5.41 21.42
CA GLU A 84 -28.13 -4.80 20.11
C GLU A 84 -27.48 -5.87 19.23
N LYS A 85 -28.32 -6.52 18.42
CA LYS A 85 -27.87 -7.08 17.14
C LYS A 85 -27.13 -5.94 16.48
N VAL A 86 -25.80 -5.98 16.56
CA VAL A 86 -24.96 -5.32 15.57
C VAL A 86 -25.42 -5.93 14.26
N VAL A 87 -26.32 -5.22 13.59
CA VAL A 87 -26.66 -5.48 12.20
C VAL A 87 -25.31 -5.44 11.51
N GLU A 88 -24.86 -6.60 11.05
CA GLU A 88 -23.82 -6.64 10.03
C GLU A 88 -24.40 -5.86 8.86
N GLU A 89 -24.09 -4.56 8.78
CA GLU A 89 -24.18 -3.85 7.53
C GLU A 89 -23.36 -4.69 6.56
N GLU A 90 -24.05 -5.34 5.61
CA GLU A 90 -23.40 -5.92 4.45
C GLU A 90 -22.59 -4.79 3.82
N ASP A 91 -21.28 -4.78 4.10
CA ASP A 91 -20.30 -3.94 3.43
C ASP A 91 -20.57 -4.13 1.94
N SER A 92 -21.19 -3.12 1.31
CA SER A 92 -21.67 -3.19 -0.06
C SER A 92 -20.49 -3.03 -1.03
N GLU A 93 -19.47 -3.87 -0.90
CA GLU A 93 -18.34 -3.98 -1.81
C GLU A 93 -18.79 -4.69 -3.11
N THR A 94 -19.72 -4.07 -3.81
CA THR A 94 -20.30 -4.59 -5.07
C THR A 94 -19.35 -4.40 -6.26
N GLN A 95 -18.29 -3.62 -6.11
CA GLN A 95 -17.47 -3.20 -7.26
C GLN A 95 -16.33 -4.18 -7.54
N GLY A 96 -16.58 -5.06 -8.51
CA GLY A 96 -15.50 -5.76 -9.21
C GLY A 96 -14.57 -4.78 -9.94
N PRO A 97 -13.40 -5.25 -10.42
CA PRO A 97 -12.52 -4.42 -11.23
C PRO A 97 -13.29 -3.88 -12.43
N LEU A 98 -13.30 -2.56 -12.61
CA LEU A 98 -13.88 -1.93 -13.81
C LEU A 98 -13.01 -2.31 -15.01
N ILE A 99 -13.44 -3.39 -15.65
CA ILE A 99 -12.86 -3.93 -16.86
C ILE A 99 -13.62 -3.29 -18.03
N PRO A 100 -12.93 -2.48 -18.86
CA PRO A 100 -13.49 -1.95 -20.09
C PRO A 100 -14.00 -3.09 -20.99
N PRO A 101 -15.07 -2.87 -21.78
CA PRO A 101 -15.56 -3.88 -22.71
C PRO A 101 -14.53 -4.20 -23.80
N ASP A 102 -14.43 -5.47 -24.15
CA ASP A 102 -13.52 -5.96 -25.20
C ASP A 102 -14.06 -5.63 -26.61
N ASN A 103 -13.15 -5.42 -27.56
CA ASN A 103 -13.43 -5.26 -28.99
C ASN A 103 -14.46 -4.16 -29.36
N VAL A 104 -14.56 -3.11 -28.56
CA VAL A 104 -15.39 -1.94 -28.89
C VAL A 104 -14.57 -0.80 -29.46
N SER A 105 -15.19 0.09 -30.23
CA SER A 105 -14.56 1.33 -30.68
C SER A 105 -14.25 2.27 -29.51
N LYS A 106 -13.32 3.21 -29.73
CA LYS A 106 -12.99 4.27 -28.76
C LYS A 106 -14.23 5.06 -28.34
N GLN A 107 -15.13 5.36 -29.27
CA GLN A 107 -16.36 6.11 -29.01
C GLN A 107 -17.32 5.34 -28.10
N GLU A 108 -17.54 4.06 -28.39
CA GLU A 108 -18.38 3.18 -27.56
C GLU A 108 -17.80 3.03 -26.15
N ARG A 109 -16.47 2.89 -26.04
CA ARG A 109 -15.79 2.80 -24.75
C ARG A 109 -15.90 4.09 -23.94
N LEU A 110 -15.84 5.25 -24.57
CA LEU A 110 -16.10 6.54 -23.91
C LEU A 110 -17.53 6.65 -23.39
N VAL A 111 -18.52 6.20 -24.16
CA VAL A 111 -19.93 6.16 -23.72
C VAL A 111 -20.09 5.21 -22.53
N TRP A 112 -19.51 4.02 -22.61
CA TRP A 112 -19.49 3.07 -21.50
C TRP A 112 -18.82 3.68 -20.26
N PHE A 113 -17.68 4.33 -20.43
CA PHE A 113 -16.90 4.90 -19.34
C PHE A 113 -17.68 6.01 -18.63
N ARG A 114 -18.29 6.93 -19.38
CA ARG A 114 -19.17 7.97 -18.82
C ARG A 114 -20.33 7.39 -18.02
N ARG A 115 -20.93 6.29 -18.48
CA ARG A 115 -21.99 5.59 -17.74
C ARG A 115 -21.48 4.94 -16.45
N LYS A 116 -20.25 4.43 -16.45
CA LYS A 116 -19.62 3.77 -15.29
C LYS A 116 -18.94 4.73 -14.32
N LEU A 117 -18.65 5.95 -14.75
CA LEU A 117 -17.95 6.95 -13.95
C LEU A 117 -18.64 7.26 -12.61
N PRO A 118 -19.99 7.40 -12.51
CA PRO A 118 -20.66 7.60 -11.23
C PRO A 118 -20.55 6.41 -10.27
N GLU A 119 -20.21 5.22 -10.77
CA GLU A 119 -19.98 4.04 -9.95
C GLU A 119 -18.56 4.06 -9.36
N LEU A 120 -17.59 4.81 -9.91
CA LEU A 120 -16.19 4.79 -9.43
C LEU A 120 -16.02 5.45 -8.04
N GLU A 121 -16.17 4.66 -6.97
CA GLU A 121 -16.05 5.13 -5.59
C GLU A 121 -14.69 5.75 -5.26
N ILE A 122 -13.62 5.25 -5.88
CA ILE A 122 -12.26 5.78 -5.68
C ILE A 122 -12.09 7.22 -6.19
N LEU A 123 -12.97 7.67 -7.11
CA LEU A 123 -12.97 9.05 -7.60
C LEU A 123 -13.83 10.00 -6.74
N LYS A 124 -14.60 9.46 -5.78
CA LYS A 124 -15.55 10.24 -4.98
C LYS A 124 -14.92 10.72 -3.68
N SER A 125 -15.13 12.01 -3.39
CA SER A 125 -14.82 12.58 -2.09
C SER A 125 -15.86 12.17 -1.04
N ASN A 126 -15.40 11.79 0.14
CA ASN A 126 -16.17 11.55 1.35
C ASN A 126 -15.41 12.09 2.59
N ASN A 127 -15.93 11.84 3.79
CA ASN A 127 -15.27 12.28 5.03
C ASN A 127 -13.85 11.71 5.17
N LEU A 128 -13.64 10.43 4.85
CA LEU A 128 -12.33 9.76 4.94
C LEU A 128 -11.32 10.38 3.97
N THR A 129 -11.71 10.67 2.71
CA THR A 129 -10.80 11.34 1.76
C THR A 129 -10.33 12.69 2.27
N ARG A 130 -11.21 13.49 2.89
CA ARG A 130 -10.85 14.84 3.38
C ARG A 130 -9.79 14.79 4.48
N GLN A 131 -9.67 13.66 5.18
CA GLN A 131 -8.68 13.42 6.23
C GLN A 131 -7.44 12.69 5.70
N PHE A 132 -7.35 12.41 4.40
CA PHE A 132 -6.25 11.61 3.83
C PHE A 132 -4.88 12.16 4.21
N HIS A 133 -4.62 13.44 3.92
CA HIS A 133 -3.31 14.03 4.16
C HIS A 133 -2.93 14.06 5.65
N SER A 134 -3.86 14.46 6.52
CA SER A 134 -3.61 14.52 7.96
C SER A 134 -3.35 13.12 8.53
N ARG A 135 -4.11 12.11 8.10
CA ARG A 135 -3.90 10.71 8.53
C ARG A 135 -2.55 10.15 8.04
N VAL A 136 -2.09 10.54 6.85
CA VAL A 136 -0.75 10.17 6.35
C VAL A 136 0.32 10.76 7.26
N LEU A 137 0.25 12.07 7.53
CA LEU A 137 1.23 12.75 8.38
C LEU A 137 1.23 12.20 9.80
N GLU A 138 0.06 12.04 10.42
CA GLU A 138 -0.08 11.51 11.77
C GLU A 138 0.50 10.09 11.91
N PHE A 139 0.24 9.23 10.93
CA PHE A 139 0.74 7.85 10.94
C PHE A 139 2.27 7.77 10.83
N PHE A 140 2.90 8.66 10.06
CA PHE A 140 4.36 8.68 9.87
C PHE A 140 5.09 9.65 10.79
N ASN A 141 4.39 10.35 11.69
CA ASN A 141 5.00 11.25 12.69
C ASN A 141 5.68 10.49 13.85
N THR A 142 5.61 9.16 13.86
CA THR A 142 6.28 8.29 14.83
C THR A 142 7.59 7.74 14.27
N ASP A 143 8.48 7.26 15.13
CA ASP A 143 9.73 6.62 14.69
C ASP A 143 9.45 5.37 13.85
N CYS A 144 9.69 5.49 12.53
CA CYS A 144 9.62 4.42 11.55
C CYS A 144 11.01 4.22 10.96
N GLU A 145 11.55 3.00 10.98
CA GLU A 145 12.84 2.70 10.33
C GLU A 145 12.77 3.00 8.81
N ALA A 146 11.63 2.66 8.20
CA ALA A 146 11.32 2.95 6.82
C ALA A 146 9.80 3.13 6.64
N GLN A 147 9.44 4.01 5.70
CA GLN A 147 8.05 4.30 5.34
C GLN A 147 7.71 3.55 4.06
N PHE A 148 6.70 2.69 4.13
CA PHE A 148 6.23 1.86 3.03
C PHE A 148 4.84 2.27 2.58
N PHE A 149 4.62 2.22 1.28
CA PHE A 149 3.33 2.42 0.63
C PHE A 149 2.97 1.22 -0.24
N MET A 150 1.72 0.80 -0.16
CA MET A 150 1.10 -0.14 -1.10
C MET A 150 -0.18 0.47 -1.65
N THR A 151 -0.69 -0.04 -2.78
CA THR A 151 -2.01 0.33 -3.29
C THR A 151 -2.91 -0.90 -3.41
N TRP A 152 -4.16 -0.78 -2.93
CA TRP A 152 -5.16 -1.82 -3.08
C TRP A 152 -6.51 -1.19 -3.45
N ILE A 153 -6.92 -1.37 -4.71
CA ILE A 153 -8.14 -0.74 -5.26
C ILE A 153 -9.29 -1.75 -5.38
N ALA A 154 -9.01 -3.05 -5.28
CA ALA A 154 -10.03 -4.10 -5.32
C ALA A 154 -10.82 -4.17 -4.00
N PRO A 155 -12.00 -4.82 -3.96
CA PRO A 155 -12.70 -5.14 -2.72
C PRO A 155 -11.82 -5.80 -1.67
N ALA A 156 -12.00 -5.47 -0.38
CA ALA A 156 -11.25 -6.02 0.72
C ALA A 156 -11.42 -7.53 0.82
N ARG A 157 -12.57 -8.07 0.41
CA ARG A 157 -12.79 -9.53 0.34
C ARG A 157 -11.80 -10.31 -0.53
N PHE A 158 -11.13 -9.64 -1.47
CA PHE A 158 -10.11 -10.25 -2.33
C PHE A 158 -8.69 -10.09 -1.79
N PHE A 159 -8.49 -9.38 -0.67
CA PHE A 159 -7.19 -9.29 -0.01
C PHE A 159 -6.94 -10.61 0.72
N GLY A 160 -6.32 -11.54 0.01
CA GLY A 160 -6.22 -12.94 0.44
C GLY A 160 -4.96 -13.24 1.21
N ARG A 161 -4.74 -14.54 1.43
CA ARG A 161 -3.54 -15.06 2.12
C ARG A 161 -2.24 -14.64 1.45
N ARG A 162 -2.26 -14.52 0.12
CA ARG A 162 -1.08 -14.18 -0.66
C ARG A 162 -0.63 -12.74 -0.43
N GLU A 163 -1.58 -11.81 -0.51
CA GLU A 163 -1.34 -10.40 -0.22
C GLU A 163 -0.99 -10.21 1.26
N PHE A 164 -1.65 -10.97 2.15
CA PHE A 164 -1.32 -10.96 3.56
C PHE A 164 0.10 -11.45 3.85
N PHE A 165 0.57 -12.49 3.15
CA PHE A 165 1.95 -12.95 3.27
C PHE A 165 2.97 -11.90 2.79
N ALA A 166 2.63 -11.06 1.80
CA ALA A 166 3.49 -9.93 1.45
C ALA A 166 3.68 -8.98 2.65
N LEU A 167 2.61 -8.72 3.43
CA LEU A 167 2.70 -7.95 4.67
C LEU A 167 3.57 -8.63 5.73
N GLU A 168 3.39 -9.94 5.94
CA GLU A 168 4.20 -10.70 6.89
C GLU A 168 5.68 -10.65 6.51
N SER A 169 6.00 -10.89 5.24
CA SER A 169 7.38 -10.86 4.74
C SER A 169 8.02 -9.47 4.90
N LEU A 170 7.24 -8.39 4.69
CA LEU A 170 7.68 -7.02 4.93
C LEU A 170 8.04 -6.81 6.39
N PHE A 171 7.13 -7.14 7.33
CA PHE A 171 7.37 -6.93 8.75
C PHE A 171 8.40 -7.89 9.34
N LYS A 172 8.63 -9.04 8.71
CA LYS A 172 9.74 -9.92 9.05
C LYS A 172 11.09 -9.27 8.76
N ALA A 173 11.19 -8.58 7.62
CA ALA A 173 12.40 -7.86 7.21
C ALA A 173 12.54 -6.47 7.87
N HIS A 174 11.42 -5.84 8.21
CA HIS A 174 11.34 -4.51 8.82
C HIS A 174 10.40 -4.51 10.04
N PRO A 175 10.83 -5.04 11.19
CA PRO A 175 9.99 -5.14 12.38
C PRO A 175 9.50 -3.78 12.92
N THR A 176 10.27 -2.72 12.67
CA THR A 176 9.96 -1.33 13.06
C THR A 176 9.64 -0.44 11.84
N GLY A 177 9.34 -1.05 10.69
CA GLY A 177 8.85 -0.33 9.52
C GLY A 177 7.39 0.10 9.68
N CYS A 178 6.96 1.10 8.91
CA CYS A 178 5.58 1.57 8.90
C CYS A 178 4.99 1.39 7.50
N LEU A 179 3.88 0.68 7.39
CA LEU A 179 3.19 0.44 6.13
C LEU A 179 1.85 1.17 6.07
N MET A 180 1.68 2.00 5.05
CA MET A 180 0.39 2.58 4.68
C MET A 180 -0.13 1.98 3.38
N ILE A 181 -1.33 1.40 3.40
CA ILE A 181 -2.00 0.88 2.21
C ILE A 181 -3.01 1.92 1.72
N LEU A 182 -2.78 2.49 0.54
CA LEU A 182 -3.74 3.38 -0.12
C LEU A 182 -4.90 2.54 -0.65
N SER A 183 -6.00 2.51 0.09
CA SER A 183 -7.14 1.66 -0.19
C SER A 183 -8.41 2.16 0.50
N ARG A 184 -9.47 2.35 -0.30
CA ARG A 184 -10.80 2.67 0.24
C ARG A 184 -11.48 1.45 0.84
N SER A 185 -11.32 0.28 0.22
CA SER A 185 -11.92 -0.97 0.67
C SER A 185 -11.30 -1.49 1.95
N LEU A 186 -9.98 -1.36 2.12
CA LEU A 186 -9.32 -1.76 3.37
C LEU A 186 -9.45 -0.71 4.49
N ASP A 187 -9.80 0.54 4.18
CA ASP A 187 -10.15 1.58 5.16
C ASP A 187 -11.62 1.42 5.60
N SER A 188 -11.94 0.22 6.10
CA SER A 188 -13.28 -0.26 6.50
C SER A 188 -13.19 -1.19 7.72
N ILE A 189 -14.33 -1.59 8.29
CA ILE A 189 -14.37 -2.58 9.39
C ILE A 189 -13.80 -3.92 8.91
N ARG A 190 -14.17 -4.36 7.71
CA ARG A 190 -13.63 -5.60 7.13
C ARG A 190 -12.12 -5.51 6.91
N GLY A 191 -11.65 -4.41 6.35
CA GLY A 191 -10.22 -4.18 6.15
C GLY A 191 -9.45 -4.16 7.46
N TYR A 192 -9.98 -3.50 8.49
CA TYR A 192 -9.42 -3.54 9.84
C TYR A 192 -9.33 -4.98 10.36
N ARG A 193 -10.38 -5.79 10.24
CA ARG A 193 -10.35 -7.21 10.65
C ARG A 193 -9.28 -8.01 9.91
N ILE A 194 -9.07 -7.74 8.62
CA ILE A 194 -8.01 -8.38 7.83
C ILE A 194 -6.63 -8.01 8.38
N LEU A 195 -6.38 -6.73 8.69
CA LEU A 195 -5.06 -6.25 9.15
C LEU A 195 -4.82 -6.47 10.65
N LYS A 196 -5.88 -6.65 11.45
CA LYS A 196 -5.85 -6.79 12.91
C LYS A 196 -4.80 -7.78 13.44
N PRO A 197 -4.58 -8.96 12.83
CA PRO A 197 -3.59 -9.92 13.35
C PRO A 197 -2.14 -9.40 13.38
N LEU A 198 -1.80 -8.44 12.51
CA LEU A 198 -0.50 -7.74 12.52
C LEU A 198 -0.51 -6.56 13.49
N VAL A 199 -1.60 -5.79 13.54
CA VAL A 199 -1.77 -4.68 14.49
C VAL A 199 -1.69 -5.18 15.94
N ASP A 200 -2.34 -6.31 16.25
CA ASP A 200 -2.32 -6.95 17.58
C ASP A 200 -0.91 -7.39 18.00
N ARG A 201 0.02 -7.55 17.04
CA ARG A 201 1.43 -7.88 17.28
C ARG A 201 2.33 -6.63 17.37
N GLY A 202 1.74 -5.44 17.35
CA GLY A 202 2.46 -4.18 17.42
C GLY A 202 3.04 -3.68 16.10
N PHE A 203 2.75 -4.34 14.97
CA PHE A 203 3.20 -3.85 13.67
C PHE A 203 2.45 -2.59 13.26
N ARG A 204 3.20 -1.62 12.73
CA ARG A 204 2.67 -0.33 12.27
C ARG A 204 2.13 -0.49 10.85
N ILE A 205 0.87 -0.88 10.74
CA ILE A 205 0.14 -0.98 9.47
C ILE A 205 -1.19 -0.23 9.55
N ASN A 206 -1.52 0.53 8.50
CA ASN A 206 -2.83 1.13 8.37
C ASN A 206 -3.27 1.20 6.91
N ALA A 207 -4.58 1.11 6.68
CA ALA A 207 -5.18 1.44 5.39
C ALA A 207 -5.77 2.85 5.45
N VAL A 208 -5.68 3.58 4.34
CA VAL A 208 -6.24 4.92 4.23
C VAL A 208 -6.92 5.10 2.88
N THR A 209 -8.14 5.65 2.90
CA THR A 209 -8.85 6.07 1.70
C THR A 209 -8.10 7.24 1.05
N PRO A 210 -7.56 7.09 -0.17
CA PRO A 210 -6.80 8.16 -0.81
C PRO A 210 -7.72 9.27 -1.31
N ASP A 211 -7.35 10.52 -1.07
CA ASP A 211 -7.91 11.66 -1.80
C ASP A 211 -7.09 11.87 -3.07
N LEU A 212 -7.61 11.37 -4.20
CA LEU A 212 -6.92 11.49 -5.48
C LEU A 212 -6.82 12.93 -5.99
N ALA A 213 -7.80 13.79 -5.68
CA ALA A 213 -7.75 15.19 -6.07
C ALA A 213 -6.59 15.88 -5.34
N PHE A 214 -6.46 15.68 -4.02
CA PHE A 214 -5.32 16.16 -3.25
C PHE A 214 -4.00 15.52 -3.71
N LEU A 215 -3.98 14.20 -3.89
CA LEU A 215 -2.78 13.46 -4.25
C LEU A 215 -2.23 13.91 -5.61
N PHE A 216 -3.08 14.22 -6.59
CA PHE A 216 -2.61 14.64 -7.91
C PHE A 216 -2.43 16.15 -8.06
N LYS A 217 -2.98 16.96 -7.16
CA LYS A 217 -2.85 18.42 -7.18
C LYS A 217 -1.40 18.88 -7.23
N ASN A 218 -1.15 19.92 -8.03
CA ASN A 218 0.16 20.53 -8.28
C ASN A 218 1.18 19.51 -8.85
N THR A 219 0.70 18.55 -9.63
CA THR A 219 1.55 17.63 -10.38
C THR A 219 0.99 17.49 -11.80
N PRO A 220 1.79 17.02 -12.78
CA PRO A 220 1.29 16.76 -14.13
C PRO A 220 0.11 15.76 -14.18
N ALA A 221 -0.07 14.94 -13.14
CA ALA A 221 -1.20 14.02 -13.01
C ALA A 221 -2.56 14.73 -12.93
N GLU A 222 -2.60 15.98 -12.46
CA GLU A 222 -3.84 16.72 -12.21
C GLU A 222 -4.67 16.87 -13.49
N ALA A 223 -4.04 17.28 -14.60
CA ALA A 223 -4.72 17.43 -15.88
C ALA A 223 -5.28 16.09 -16.39
N TRP A 224 -4.47 15.02 -16.32
CA TRP A 224 -4.93 13.68 -16.70
C TRP A 224 -6.13 13.23 -15.85
N PHE A 225 -6.08 13.50 -14.54
CA PHE A 225 -7.14 13.14 -13.61
C PHE A 225 -8.46 13.86 -13.90
N GLU A 226 -8.41 15.16 -14.22
CA GLU A 226 -9.61 15.92 -14.61
C GLU A 226 -10.17 15.48 -15.97
N GLU A 227 -9.33 15.10 -16.94
CA GLU A 227 -9.80 14.50 -18.20
C GLU A 227 -10.50 13.13 -17.97
N MET A 228 -9.98 12.32 -17.06
CA MET A 228 -10.60 11.05 -16.65
C MET A 228 -11.92 11.30 -15.92
N LYS A 229 -11.96 12.23 -14.96
CA LYS A 229 -13.18 12.61 -14.21
C LYS A 229 -14.25 13.27 -15.06
N SER A 230 -13.90 13.93 -16.16
CA SER A 230 -14.89 14.47 -17.10
C SER A 230 -15.43 13.41 -18.06
N GLY A 231 -14.87 12.19 -18.06
CA GLY A 231 -15.22 11.13 -19.00
C GLY A 231 -14.83 11.47 -20.45
N ASN A 232 -13.88 12.39 -20.64
CA ASN A 232 -13.41 12.83 -21.96
C ASN A 232 -12.14 12.09 -22.38
N LYS A 233 -11.39 11.55 -21.41
CA LYS A 233 -10.28 10.64 -21.69
C LYS A 233 -10.79 9.23 -21.89
N ASP A 234 -10.27 8.58 -22.93
CA ASP A 234 -10.50 7.16 -23.14
C ASP A 234 -9.71 6.35 -22.11
N PRO A 235 -10.35 5.53 -21.26
CA PRO A 235 -9.66 4.71 -20.27
C PRO A 235 -8.82 3.59 -20.89
N GLY A 236 -9.05 3.27 -22.17
CA GLY A 236 -8.46 2.13 -22.88
C GLY A 236 -9.00 0.78 -22.39
N GLU A 237 -8.37 -0.31 -22.80
CA GLU A 237 -8.81 -1.70 -22.53
C GLU A 237 -8.23 -2.29 -21.23
N ILE A 238 -7.09 -1.76 -20.78
CA ILE A 238 -6.48 -2.17 -19.53
C ILE A 238 -7.26 -1.56 -18.35
N SER A 239 -7.44 -2.36 -17.30
CA SER A 239 -8.17 -1.96 -16.09
C SER A 239 -7.78 -0.57 -15.60
N ILE A 240 -8.80 0.26 -15.35
CA ILE A 240 -8.64 1.61 -14.81
C ILE A 240 -7.92 1.56 -13.46
N ALA A 241 -8.26 0.58 -12.60
CA ALA A 241 -7.61 0.39 -11.31
C ALA A 241 -6.11 0.08 -11.47
N GLN A 242 -5.73 -0.73 -12.45
CA GLN A 242 -4.31 -1.02 -12.72
C GLN A 242 -3.55 0.24 -13.16
N ASN A 243 -4.13 1.03 -14.07
CA ASN A 243 -3.51 2.27 -14.53
C ASN A 243 -3.45 3.32 -13.41
N LEU A 244 -4.50 3.43 -12.59
CA LEU A 244 -4.54 4.32 -11.45
C LEU A 244 -3.50 3.93 -10.39
N SER A 245 -3.31 2.64 -10.09
CA SER A 245 -2.24 2.15 -9.21
C SER A 245 -0.84 2.48 -9.76
N ASN A 246 -0.63 2.39 -11.08
CA ASN A 246 0.63 2.81 -11.72
C ASN A 246 0.92 4.30 -11.53
N LEU A 247 -0.10 5.16 -11.49
CA LEU A 247 0.08 6.59 -11.24
C LEU A 247 0.25 6.90 -9.75
N MET A 248 -0.64 6.34 -8.91
CA MET A 248 -0.63 6.58 -7.46
C MET A 248 0.71 6.25 -6.82
N ARG A 249 1.36 5.15 -7.22
CA ARG A 249 2.69 4.78 -6.70
C ARG A 249 3.79 5.79 -7.00
N LEU A 250 3.70 6.48 -8.14
CA LEU A 250 4.66 7.51 -8.52
C LEU A 250 4.40 8.79 -7.71
N VAL A 251 3.13 9.18 -7.60
CA VAL A 251 2.75 10.45 -6.97
C VAL A 251 2.86 10.39 -5.44
N VAL A 252 2.53 9.25 -4.82
CA VAL A 252 2.71 9.08 -3.37
C VAL A 252 4.18 9.20 -2.98
N LEU A 253 5.08 8.55 -3.72
CA LEU A 253 6.53 8.69 -3.50
C LEU A 253 7.01 10.11 -3.80
N TYR A 254 6.45 10.79 -4.81
CA TYR A 254 6.84 12.17 -5.10
C TYR A 254 6.47 13.10 -3.94
N LYS A 255 5.30 12.92 -3.31
CA LYS A 255 4.83 13.77 -2.22
C LYS A 255 5.36 13.39 -0.83
N TYR A 256 5.62 12.12 -0.57
CA TYR A 256 5.95 11.62 0.77
C TYR A 256 7.31 10.91 0.84
N GLY A 257 7.91 10.55 -0.29
CA GLY A 257 9.11 9.72 -0.33
C GLY A 257 8.86 8.29 0.16
N GLY A 258 9.95 7.58 0.49
CA GLY A 258 9.90 6.24 1.08
C GLY A 258 9.98 5.13 0.03
N VAL A 259 9.31 4.03 0.34
CA VAL A 259 9.32 2.79 -0.45
C VAL A 259 7.91 2.48 -0.93
N TYR A 260 7.73 2.26 -2.23
CA TYR A 260 6.51 1.66 -2.76
C TYR A 260 6.72 0.18 -3.05
N LEU A 261 5.73 -0.65 -2.72
CA LEU A 261 5.66 -2.06 -3.06
C LEU A 261 4.30 -2.41 -3.67
N ASP A 262 4.28 -3.30 -4.66
CA ASP A 262 3.04 -4.00 -5.04
C ASP A 262 2.65 -5.01 -3.95
N THR A 263 1.35 -5.28 -3.82
CA THR A 263 0.81 -6.17 -2.76
C THR A 263 1.16 -7.65 -2.97
N ASP A 264 1.83 -7.98 -4.06
CA ASP A 264 2.36 -9.30 -4.39
C ASP A 264 3.90 -9.31 -4.43
N PHE A 265 4.53 -8.39 -3.68
CA PHE A 265 5.97 -8.30 -3.53
C PHE A 265 6.41 -8.92 -2.19
N ILE A 266 7.14 -10.03 -2.25
CA ILE A 266 7.64 -10.72 -1.04
C ILE A 266 9.00 -10.16 -0.67
N VAL A 267 9.12 -9.59 0.53
CA VAL A 267 10.36 -9.02 1.04
C VAL A 267 11.17 -10.10 1.74
N LEU A 268 12.41 -10.29 1.32
CA LEU A 268 13.32 -11.29 1.88
C LEU A 268 14.41 -10.67 2.76
N LYS A 269 14.75 -9.40 2.54
CA LYS A 269 15.81 -8.70 3.27
C LYS A 269 15.46 -7.25 3.56
N PRO A 270 16.06 -6.66 4.60
CA PRO A 270 15.92 -5.23 4.86
C PRO A 270 16.42 -4.40 3.68
N PHE A 271 15.74 -3.28 3.41
CA PHE A 271 16.14 -2.27 2.43
C PHE A 271 17.06 -1.19 3.04
N SER A 272 17.66 -1.45 4.20
CA SER A 272 18.53 -0.50 4.89
C SER A 272 19.69 -0.07 3.98
N GLY A 273 19.90 1.23 3.84
CA GLY A 273 20.92 1.81 2.95
C GLY A 273 20.52 1.92 1.47
N LEU A 274 19.35 1.43 1.07
CA LEU A 274 18.83 1.61 -0.29
C LEU A 274 18.17 2.98 -0.43
N LYS A 275 18.49 3.69 -1.53
CA LYS A 275 18.01 5.05 -1.76
C LYS A 275 17.98 5.40 -3.24
N ASN A 276 16.94 6.14 -3.66
CA ASN A 276 16.78 6.67 -5.02
C ASN A 276 17.07 5.61 -6.09
N LEU A 277 16.31 4.52 -6.07
CA LEU A 277 16.56 3.36 -6.91
C LEU A 277 15.30 2.72 -7.50
N ILE A 278 15.55 1.97 -8.56
CA ILE A 278 14.56 1.19 -9.30
C ILE A 278 15.18 -0.14 -9.72
N GLY A 279 14.38 -1.20 -9.78
CA GLY A 279 14.85 -2.51 -10.21
C GLY A 279 14.78 -2.72 -11.72
N ALA A 280 15.83 -3.32 -12.29
CA ALA A 280 15.77 -3.88 -13.63
C ALA A 280 14.98 -5.20 -13.61
N GLN A 281 13.89 -5.28 -14.38
CA GLN A 281 13.16 -6.52 -14.61
C GLN A 281 13.92 -7.48 -15.52
N SER A 282 14.62 -6.96 -16.53
CA SER A 282 15.38 -7.76 -17.49
C SER A 282 16.63 -7.04 -17.96
N ILE A 283 17.60 -7.83 -18.43
CA ILE A 283 18.89 -7.36 -18.98
C ILE A 283 19.14 -7.97 -20.35
N ASN A 284 19.97 -7.31 -21.14
CA ASN A 284 20.61 -7.91 -22.30
C ASN A 284 21.79 -8.76 -21.81
N MET A 285 21.87 -10.01 -22.26
CA MET A 285 22.85 -10.98 -21.74
C MET A 285 24.28 -10.69 -22.20
N GLU A 286 24.45 -9.98 -23.31
CA GLU A 286 25.75 -9.62 -23.88
C GLU A 286 26.27 -8.31 -23.27
N SER A 287 25.52 -7.21 -23.40
CA SER A 287 25.94 -5.90 -22.91
C SER A 287 25.85 -5.75 -21.39
N LYS A 288 25.14 -6.66 -20.71
CA LYS A 288 24.76 -6.58 -19.29
C LYS A 288 23.95 -5.32 -18.92
N SER A 289 23.51 -4.54 -19.89
CA SER A 289 22.64 -3.39 -19.67
C SER A 289 21.20 -3.86 -19.42
N TRP A 290 20.46 -3.11 -18.59
CA TRP A 290 19.03 -3.36 -18.40
C TRP A 290 18.27 -3.07 -19.70
N THR A 291 17.22 -3.85 -19.95
CA THR A 291 16.30 -3.70 -21.10
C THR A 291 14.89 -3.31 -20.68
N ARG A 292 14.52 -3.62 -19.43
CA ARG A 292 13.25 -3.23 -18.83
C ARG A 292 13.47 -2.91 -17.37
N LEU A 293 12.98 -1.76 -16.95
CA LEU A 293 12.77 -1.42 -15.55
C LEU A 293 11.31 -1.72 -15.17
N ASN A 294 11.04 -1.90 -13.89
CA ASN A 294 9.70 -2.15 -13.39
C ASN A 294 9.45 -1.31 -12.13
N ASN A 295 8.19 -0.93 -11.93
CA ASN A 295 7.71 -0.03 -10.90
C ASN A 295 6.91 -0.74 -9.79
N ALA A 296 7.03 -2.07 -9.68
CA ALA A 296 6.49 -2.86 -8.56
C ALA A 296 7.25 -2.64 -7.24
N VAL A 297 8.48 -2.17 -7.32
CA VAL A 297 9.25 -1.62 -6.20
C VAL A 297 9.95 -0.34 -6.62
N LEU A 298 9.82 0.70 -5.81
CA LEU A 298 10.45 2.00 -6.03
C LEU A 298 10.89 2.56 -4.68
N ILE A 299 12.12 3.07 -4.59
CA ILE A 299 12.65 3.65 -3.35
C ILE A 299 13.18 5.04 -3.69
N PHE A 300 12.54 6.09 -3.19
CA PHE A 300 12.88 7.46 -3.58
C PHE A 300 12.67 8.45 -2.43
N ASP A 301 13.52 9.47 -2.41
CA ASP A 301 13.30 10.67 -1.62
C ASP A 301 12.04 11.42 -2.09
N VAL A 302 11.45 12.16 -1.16
CA VAL A 302 10.42 13.15 -1.46
C VAL A 302 10.93 14.14 -2.52
N ASN A 303 10.06 14.55 -3.43
CA ASN A 303 10.34 15.47 -4.53
C ASN A 303 11.45 15.02 -5.51
N HIS A 304 11.81 13.74 -5.57
CA HIS A 304 12.85 13.28 -6.47
C HIS A 304 12.48 13.59 -7.95
N PRO A 305 13.35 14.28 -8.73
CA PRO A 305 13.00 14.79 -10.05
C PRO A 305 12.67 13.70 -11.08
N LEU A 306 13.23 12.50 -10.91
CA LEU A 306 12.88 11.35 -11.75
C LEU A 306 11.40 10.93 -11.60
N LEU A 307 10.84 10.99 -10.39
CA LEU A 307 9.43 10.69 -10.17
C LEU A 307 8.54 11.71 -10.90
N LEU A 308 8.91 12.99 -10.86
CA LEU A 308 8.20 14.02 -11.62
C LEU A 308 8.21 13.70 -13.12
N LYS A 309 9.35 13.26 -13.69
CA LYS A 309 9.42 12.83 -15.10
C LYS A 309 8.60 11.58 -15.41
N PHE A 310 8.48 10.65 -14.48
CA PHE A 310 7.55 9.53 -14.64
C PHE A 310 6.09 10.00 -14.66
N ILE A 311 5.71 10.92 -13.77
CA ILE A 311 4.35 11.49 -13.70
C ILE A 311 4.02 12.29 -14.97
N GLU A 312 4.96 13.11 -15.46
CA GLU A 312 4.84 13.83 -16.74
C GLU A 312 4.62 12.87 -17.92
N GLU A 313 5.42 11.82 -18.03
CA GLU A 313 5.29 10.82 -19.10
C GLU A 313 3.96 10.07 -19.01
N PHE A 314 3.50 9.74 -17.79
CA PHE A 314 2.21 9.08 -17.58
C PHE A 314 1.08 9.95 -18.13
N ALA A 315 1.01 11.21 -17.69
CA ALA A 315 -0.06 12.12 -18.05
C ALA A 315 -0.08 12.43 -19.56
N SER A 316 1.09 12.69 -20.14
CA SER A 316 1.22 13.13 -21.54
C SER A 316 1.11 12.00 -22.56
N THR A 317 1.51 10.77 -22.20
CA THR A 317 1.56 9.64 -23.12
C THR A 317 0.59 8.51 -22.76
N PHE A 318 -0.34 8.74 -21.82
CA PHE A 318 -1.28 7.74 -21.36
C PHE A 318 -1.93 6.98 -22.52
N ASP A 319 -1.75 5.65 -22.53
CA ASP A 319 -2.41 4.75 -23.46
C ASP A 319 -2.93 3.55 -22.68
N GLY A 320 -4.21 3.59 -22.33
CA GLY A 320 -4.88 2.52 -21.63
C GLY A 320 -5.08 1.25 -22.47
N ASN A 321 -4.76 1.26 -23.77
CA ASN A 321 -4.92 0.08 -24.65
C ASN A 321 -3.66 -0.82 -24.66
N LYS A 322 -2.54 -0.34 -24.12
CA LYS A 322 -1.26 -1.06 -24.18
C LYS A 322 -0.82 -1.53 -22.81
N TRP A 323 -0.83 -2.85 -22.61
CA TRP A 323 -0.35 -3.45 -21.36
C TRP A 323 1.11 -3.04 -21.09
N GLY A 324 1.38 -2.61 -19.85
CA GLY A 324 2.71 -2.18 -19.41
C GLY A 324 3.13 -0.78 -19.89
N HIS A 325 2.42 -0.17 -20.85
CA HIS A 325 2.78 1.14 -21.43
C HIS A 325 2.87 2.24 -20.39
N ASN A 326 1.91 2.27 -19.44
CA ASN A 326 1.82 3.26 -18.36
C ASN A 326 2.56 2.84 -17.07
N GLY A 327 3.29 1.71 -17.09
CA GLY A 327 4.00 1.17 -15.93
C GLY A 327 5.45 0.83 -16.27
N PRO A 328 5.85 -0.46 -16.36
CA PRO A 328 7.23 -0.85 -16.64
C PRO A 328 7.84 -0.21 -17.90
N TYR A 329 7.04 -0.02 -18.96
CA TYR A 329 7.55 0.57 -20.20
C TYR A 329 7.78 2.07 -20.06
N LEU A 330 6.88 2.77 -19.36
CA LEU A 330 7.01 4.19 -19.04
C LEU A 330 8.29 4.46 -18.26
N VAL A 331 8.51 3.76 -17.14
CA VAL A 331 9.68 4.02 -16.29
C VAL A 331 10.98 3.71 -17.02
N SER A 332 10.97 2.70 -17.92
CA SER A 332 12.11 2.40 -18.78
C SER A 332 12.40 3.52 -19.78
N ARG A 333 11.38 4.01 -20.51
CA ARG A 333 11.56 5.07 -21.51
C ARG A 333 12.10 6.35 -20.87
N VAL A 334 11.56 6.72 -19.71
CA VAL A 334 12.01 7.92 -18.99
C VAL A 334 13.43 7.74 -18.46
N ALA A 335 13.72 6.63 -17.79
CA ALA A 335 15.06 6.36 -17.25
C ALA A 335 16.12 6.31 -18.35
N GLU A 336 15.81 5.78 -19.54
CA GLU A 336 16.73 5.79 -20.67
C GLU A 336 17.01 7.22 -21.15
N ARG A 337 15.96 8.03 -21.35
CA ARG A 337 16.09 9.41 -21.84
C ARG A 337 16.87 10.35 -20.90
N ILE A 338 16.97 9.99 -19.61
CA ILE A 338 17.59 10.83 -18.59
C ILE A 338 18.87 10.22 -17.99
N ARG A 339 19.24 8.99 -18.38
CA ARG A 339 20.38 8.24 -17.82
C ARG A 339 21.67 9.04 -17.79
N GLU A 340 21.95 9.80 -18.85
CA GLU A 340 23.17 10.60 -19.01
C GLU A 340 22.97 12.08 -18.65
N LYS A 341 21.79 12.45 -18.15
CA LYS A 341 21.48 13.84 -17.79
C LYS A 341 21.83 14.10 -16.32
N PRO A 342 22.54 15.19 -16.00
CA PRO A 342 22.83 15.55 -14.62
C PRO A 342 21.53 15.89 -13.86
N GLY A 343 21.54 15.70 -12.54
CA GLY A 343 20.45 16.13 -11.66
C GLY A 343 19.35 15.10 -11.40
N TYR A 344 19.47 13.87 -11.88
CA TYR A 344 18.48 12.80 -11.67
C TYR A 344 19.00 11.60 -10.87
N ASN A 345 20.16 11.73 -10.21
CA ASN A 345 20.91 10.67 -9.54
C ASN A 345 20.05 9.53 -8.99
N PHE A 346 20.09 8.39 -9.67
CA PHE A 346 19.36 7.19 -9.29
C PHE A 346 20.17 5.94 -9.59
N THR A 347 19.91 4.87 -8.85
CA THR A 347 20.56 3.58 -9.04
C THR A 347 19.60 2.59 -9.69
N VAL A 348 20.09 1.83 -10.66
CA VAL A 348 19.35 0.66 -11.18
C VAL A 348 19.96 -0.60 -10.59
N LEU A 349 19.17 -1.33 -9.79
CA LEU A 349 19.61 -2.63 -9.26
C LEU A 349 19.35 -3.75 -10.28
N PRO A 350 20.22 -4.79 -10.35
CA PRO A 350 20.07 -5.88 -11.30
C PRO A 350 18.83 -6.73 -11.00
N PRO A 351 18.36 -7.56 -11.96
CA PRO A 351 17.17 -8.39 -11.75
C PRO A 351 17.21 -9.27 -10.50
N MET A 352 18.38 -9.80 -10.13
CA MET A 352 18.49 -10.62 -8.91
C MET A 352 18.09 -9.91 -7.62
N ALA A 353 18.09 -8.56 -7.57
CA ALA A 353 17.69 -7.81 -6.39
C ALA A 353 16.18 -7.91 -6.12
N PHE A 354 15.33 -7.81 -7.15
CA PHE A 354 13.88 -7.65 -6.99
C PHE A 354 13.02 -8.50 -7.96
N TYR A 355 13.62 -8.94 -9.07
CA TYR A 355 12.99 -9.72 -10.13
C TYR A 355 13.83 -10.96 -10.48
N PRO A 356 14.18 -11.81 -9.49
CA PRO A 356 15.13 -12.92 -9.70
C PRO A 356 14.56 -14.07 -10.54
N VAL A 357 13.27 -14.01 -10.89
CA VAL A 357 12.57 -14.92 -11.80
C VAL A 357 11.56 -14.12 -12.61
N ASP A 358 11.63 -14.23 -13.93
CA ASP A 358 10.68 -13.59 -14.82
C ASP A 358 9.30 -14.27 -14.78
N TRP A 359 8.29 -13.54 -15.20
CA TRP A 359 6.89 -13.96 -15.24
C TRP A 359 6.60 -15.21 -16.09
N ILE A 360 7.49 -15.61 -17.02
CA ILE A 360 7.33 -16.84 -17.81
C ILE A 360 7.78 -18.05 -16.99
N ARG A 361 8.86 -17.91 -16.22
CA ARG A 361 9.48 -19.00 -15.45
C ARG A 361 9.00 -19.09 -14.00
N ILE A 362 8.22 -18.12 -13.53
CA ILE A 362 7.82 -18.00 -12.13
C ILE A 362 7.04 -19.23 -11.62
N ASN A 363 6.30 -19.93 -12.47
CA ASN A 363 5.53 -21.12 -12.10
C ASN A 363 6.37 -22.19 -11.38
N ARG A 364 7.65 -22.36 -11.78
CA ARG A 364 8.55 -23.35 -11.17
C ARG A 364 8.79 -23.09 -9.67
N LEU A 365 8.60 -21.85 -9.18
CA LEU A 365 8.72 -21.57 -7.75
C LEU A 365 7.57 -22.13 -6.92
N PHE A 366 6.42 -22.41 -7.54
CA PHE A 366 5.19 -22.87 -6.88
C PHE A 366 5.07 -24.41 -6.86
N GLN A 367 5.88 -25.10 -7.66
CA GLN A 367 5.82 -26.55 -7.84
C GLN A 367 6.76 -27.28 -6.88
N LYS A 368 6.31 -28.41 -6.34
CA LYS A 368 7.10 -29.33 -5.54
C LYS A 368 8.15 -30.00 -6.45
N PRO A 369 9.40 -30.16 -5.98
CA PRO A 369 10.39 -30.94 -6.72
C PRO A 369 9.89 -32.35 -7.05
N ALA A 370 9.96 -32.74 -8.32
CA ALA A 370 9.48 -34.05 -8.78
C ALA A 370 10.54 -35.16 -8.64
N ASN A 371 11.81 -34.80 -8.61
CA ASN A 371 12.95 -35.72 -8.53
C ASN A 371 14.16 -35.08 -7.80
N GLU A 372 15.27 -35.81 -7.74
CA GLU A 372 16.49 -35.35 -7.06
C GLU A 372 17.09 -34.09 -7.71
N ASP A 373 17.14 -34.02 -9.03
CA ASP A 373 17.66 -32.85 -9.76
C ASP A 373 16.84 -31.59 -9.48
N ASP A 374 15.51 -31.71 -9.47
CA ASP A 374 14.61 -30.61 -9.09
C ASP A 374 14.81 -30.18 -7.63
N SER A 375 15.13 -31.14 -6.75
CA SER A 375 15.39 -30.86 -5.33
C SER A 375 16.69 -30.10 -5.14
N ILE A 376 17.75 -30.50 -5.87
CA ILE A 376 19.03 -29.79 -5.93
C ILE A 376 18.82 -28.37 -6.49
N TRP A 377 18.05 -28.24 -7.57
CA TRP A 377 17.72 -26.93 -8.14
C TRP A 377 16.98 -26.04 -7.15
N ALA A 378 15.97 -26.56 -6.45
CA ALA A 378 15.18 -25.80 -5.48
C ALA A 378 16.06 -25.31 -4.32
N GLN A 379 16.94 -26.18 -3.80
CA GLN A 379 17.88 -25.82 -2.74
C GLN A 379 18.89 -24.75 -3.20
N ALA A 380 19.46 -24.90 -4.40
CA ALA A 380 20.36 -23.91 -4.99
C ALA A 380 19.65 -22.57 -5.22
N LYS A 381 18.39 -22.60 -5.67
CA LYS A 381 17.58 -21.40 -5.87
C LYS A 381 17.32 -20.67 -4.55
N LEU A 382 16.93 -21.38 -3.49
CA LEU A 382 16.74 -20.81 -2.16
C LEU A 382 18.01 -20.16 -1.62
N LEU A 383 19.15 -20.87 -1.69
CA LEU A 383 20.44 -20.33 -1.26
C LEU A 383 20.83 -19.06 -2.03
N ARG A 384 20.52 -19.02 -3.33
CA ARG A 384 20.79 -17.82 -4.12
C ARG A 384 19.88 -16.66 -3.73
N LEU A 385 18.59 -16.91 -3.55
CA LEU A 385 17.62 -15.90 -3.12
C LEU A 385 18.01 -15.32 -1.75
N SER A 386 18.34 -16.18 -0.78
CA SER A 386 18.73 -15.73 0.56
C SER A 386 20.04 -14.94 0.60
N ARG A 387 20.89 -15.03 -0.44
CA ARG A 387 22.16 -14.28 -0.55
C ARG A 387 22.05 -13.00 -1.36
N GLU A 388 21.33 -13.02 -2.49
CA GLU A 388 21.40 -11.95 -3.50
C GLU A 388 20.12 -11.11 -3.62
N THR A 389 19.00 -11.57 -3.06
CA THR A 389 17.68 -10.99 -3.34
C THR A 389 17.13 -10.22 -2.15
N TYR A 390 16.66 -8.99 -2.41
CA TYR A 390 15.92 -8.17 -1.45
C TYR A 390 14.44 -8.51 -1.42
N GLY A 391 13.85 -8.84 -2.58
CA GLY A 391 12.49 -9.36 -2.65
C GLY A 391 12.12 -9.97 -3.99
N ILE A 392 10.93 -10.56 -4.06
CA ILE A 392 10.41 -11.26 -5.22
C ILE A 392 9.04 -10.70 -5.57
N HIS A 393 8.92 -10.09 -6.75
CA HIS A 393 7.64 -9.78 -7.35
C HIS A 393 7.00 -11.04 -7.91
N LEU A 394 5.77 -11.36 -7.49
CA LEU A 394 5.17 -12.65 -7.84
C LEU A 394 4.32 -12.64 -9.12
N TRP A 395 4.11 -11.49 -9.76
CA TRP A 395 3.37 -11.38 -11.02
C TRP A 395 1.93 -11.90 -10.90
N ASN A 396 1.14 -11.38 -9.95
CA ASN A 396 -0.19 -11.89 -9.56
C ASN A 396 -1.11 -12.23 -10.74
N LYS A 397 -1.07 -11.46 -11.83
CA LYS A 397 -1.84 -11.75 -13.05
C LYS A 397 -1.58 -13.16 -13.60
N GLN A 398 -0.34 -13.65 -13.50
CA GLN A 398 0.09 -14.97 -13.96
C GLN A 398 -0.09 -16.05 -12.90
N THR A 399 0.11 -15.70 -11.64
CA THR A 399 0.35 -16.68 -10.58
C THR A 399 -0.82 -16.84 -9.60
N ARG A 400 -1.83 -15.96 -9.63
CA ARG A 400 -2.95 -15.98 -8.66
C ARG A 400 -3.75 -17.28 -8.61
N ASN A 401 -3.72 -18.07 -9.69
CA ASN A 401 -4.41 -19.35 -9.80
C ASN A 401 -3.49 -20.55 -9.54
N LEU A 402 -2.20 -20.30 -9.29
CA LEU A 402 -1.25 -21.37 -8.99
C LEU A 402 -1.35 -21.73 -7.51
N ARG A 403 -1.45 -23.03 -7.24
CA ARG A 403 -1.33 -23.56 -5.89
C ARG A 403 0.14 -23.52 -5.48
N ILE A 404 0.40 -23.09 -4.25
CA ILE A 404 1.72 -23.24 -3.64
C ILE A 404 1.81 -24.68 -3.13
N GLU A 405 2.61 -25.51 -3.79
CA GLU A 405 2.79 -26.89 -3.39
C GLU A 405 3.74 -27.01 -2.19
N GLU A 406 3.44 -27.94 -1.29
CA GLU A 406 4.28 -28.22 -0.14
C GLU A 406 5.68 -28.66 -0.58
N GLY A 407 6.71 -28.05 0.03
CA GLY A 407 8.11 -28.27 -0.32
C GLY A 407 8.62 -27.51 -1.54
N SER A 408 7.76 -26.78 -2.27
CA SER A 408 8.17 -25.85 -3.33
C SER A 408 9.07 -24.72 -2.80
N VAL A 409 9.75 -24.00 -3.70
CA VAL A 409 10.57 -22.84 -3.31
C VAL A 409 9.71 -21.79 -2.60
N MET A 410 8.54 -21.46 -3.13
CA MET A 410 7.61 -20.52 -2.47
C MET A 410 7.11 -21.05 -1.14
N GLY A 411 6.75 -22.34 -1.04
CA GLY A 411 6.32 -22.94 0.22
C GLY A 411 7.39 -22.83 1.31
N ARG A 412 8.66 -23.03 0.96
CA ARG A 412 9.80 -22.88 1.88
C ARG A 412 10.05 -21.41 2.25
N LEU A 413 9.94 -20.48 1.30
CA LEU A 413 10.05 -19.05 1.59
C LEU A 413 8.92 -18.57 2.53
N ILE A 414 7.70 -19.09 2.37
CA ILE A 414 6.60 -18.76 3.28
C ILE A 414 6.91 -19.25 4.69
N LEU A 415 7.36 -20.49 4.83
CA LEU A 415 7.76 -21.04 6.14
C LEU A 415 8.87 -20.23 6.81
N GLU A 416 9.83 -19.71 6.04
CA GLU A 416 10.96 -18.93 6.57
C GLU A 416 10.57 -17.50 6.96
N HIS A 417 9.62 -16.89 6.24
CA HIS A 417 9.29 -15.47 6.35
C HIS A 417 7.91 -15.15 6.94
N CYS A 418 7.09 -16.16 7.26
CA CYS A 418 5.81 -15.93 7.94
C CYS A 418 6.01 -15.47 9.39
N ILE A 419 5.04 -14.73 9.90
CA ILE A 419 4.99 -14.26 11.29
C ILE A 419 3.86 -14.98 12.04
N LEU A 420 2.71 -15.12 11.39
CA LEU A 420 1.54 -15.83 11.91
C LEU A 420 1.60 -17.31 11.52
N CYS A 421 2.10 -17.62 10.33
CA CYS A 421 2.27 -18.97 9.82
C CYS A 421 0.97 -19.80 9.83
N GLN A 422 -0.20 -19.16 9.81
CA GLN A 422 -1.49 -19.84 9.76
C GLN A 422 -1.85 -20.17 8.32
N HIS A 423 -2.26 -21.42 8.06
CA HIS A 423 -2.76 -21.87 6.76
C HIS A 423 -1.81 -21.58 5.57
N ILE A 424 -0.55 -22.03 5.72
CA ILE A 424 0.57 -21.88 4.76
C ILE A 424 0.25 -22.44 3.36
N TYR A 425 -0.69 -23.40 3.28
CA TYR A 425 -1.07 -24.13 2.06
C TYR A 425 -2.55 -24.00 1.70
#